data_AF-A0A7C6FFF8-F1
#
_entry.id   AF-A0A7C6FFF8-F1
#
_cell.length_a   1.000
_cell.length_b   1.000
_cell.length_c   1.000
_cell.angle_alpha   90.00
_cell.angle_beta   90.00
_cell.angle_gamma   90.00
#
_symmetry.space_group_name_H-M   'P 1'
#
loop_
_entity.id
_entity.type
_entity.pdbx_description
1 polymer ?
#
loop_
_entity_poly.entity_id
_entity_poly.type
_entity_poly.pdbx_seq_one_letter_code
_entity_poly.pdbx_strand_id
1 'polypeptide(L)'
;MRKLLTITLMLIITTTCLFSQTLDKISIEKKSSEASFSLNKEKYKAYFGITNESRRPKIQFSGKTNFTYDSQFQDAKLDFEIFSNPKLNFSYLVINTYFGITMGAEVYLIDKDYQFIPLGHLPVGAYNCIGDEKMNYNSILSYLSIFYTKEKTYFSFEVPLIVLNPGQTTEQIVESNKIHYTLVDRKLKRNLTE
;
A
#
# COMPACT_ATOMS: atom_id res chain seq x y z
N MET A 1 -43.39 17.31 -20.85
CA MET A 1 -42.06 17.85 -20.48
C MET A 1 -41.56 17.41 -19.11
N ARG A 2 -42.34 17.48 -18.01
CA ARG A 2 -41.85 17.11 -16.66
C ARG A 2 -41.27 15.69 -16.52
N LYS A 3 -41.90 14.67 -17.11
CA LYS A 3 -41.40 13.27 -17.07
C LYS A 3 -40.04 13.07 -17.76
N LEU A 4 -39.77 13.82 -18.85
CA LEU A 4 -38.50 13.70 -19.58
C LEU A 4 -37.35 14.25 -18.73
N LEU A 5 -37.58 15.38 -18.05
CA LEU A 5 -36.62 16.04 -17.15
C LEU A 5 -36.24 15.15 -15.95
N THR A 6 -37.21 14.42 -15.37
CA THR A 6 -36.96 13.51 -14.24
C THR A 6 -36.12 12.31 -14.66
N ILE A 7 -36.36 11.78 -15.88
CA ILE A 7 -35.57 10.69 -16.45
C ILE A 7 -34.14 11.16 -16.76
N THR A 8 -33.98 12.38 -17.31
CA THR A 8 -32.64 12.94 -17.57
C THR A 8 -31.88 13.19 -16.26
N LEU A 9 -32.56 13.74 -15.25
CA LEU A 9 -31.95 13.99 -13.95
C LEU A 9 -31.54 12.69 -13.23
N MET A 10 -32.36 11.63 -13.30
CA MET A 10 -31.98 10.32 -12.76
C MET A 10 -30.83 9.68 -13.54
N LEU A 11 -30.72 9.88 -14.86
CA LEU A 11 -29.58 9.43 -15.66
C LEU A 11 -28.28 10.17 -15.31
N ILE A 12 -28.39 11.46 -14.96
CA ILE A 12 -27.25 12.27 -14.51
C ILE A 12 -26.83 11.85 -13.09
N ILE A 13 -27.78 11.58 -12.19
CA ILE A 13 -27.48 11.14 -10.82
C ILE A 13 -26.86 9.73 -10.81
N THR A 14 -27.31 8.80 -11.67
CA THR A 14 -26.68 7.48 -11.81
C THR A 14 -25.30 7.52 -12.47
N THR A 15 -25.01 8.51 -13.32
CA THR A 15 -23.67 8.72 -13.87
C THR A 15 -22.70 9.41 -12.90
N THR A 16 -23.21 10.07 -11.85
CA THR A 16 -22.41 10.58 -10.73
C THR A 16 -22.19 9.58 -9.59
N CYS A 17 -22.63 8.32 -9.74
CA CYS A 17 -22.14 7.25 -8.85
C CYS A 17 -20.61 7.17 -9.04
N LEU A 18 -19.87 7.73 -8.08
CA LEU A 18 -18.43 7.58 -7.95
C LEU A 18 -18.16 6.08 -7.91
N PHE A 19 -17.78 5.53 -9.07
CA PHE A 19 -17.43 4.12 -9.18
C PHE A 19 -16.19 3.90 -8.33
N SER A 20 -16.40 3.33 -7.15
CA SER A 20 -15.33 2.95 -6.23
C SER A 20 -15.08 1.46 -6.36
N GLN A 21 -13.81 1.07 -6.37
CA GLN A 21 -13.37 -0.30 -6.41
C GLN A 21 -12.30 -0.50 -5.33
N THR A 22 -12.54 -1.43 -4.42
CA THR A 22 -11.51 -1.90 -3.48
C THR A 22 -10.45 -2.67 -4.24
N LEU A 23 -9.19 -2.52 -3.83
CA LEU A 23 -8.11 -3.40 -4.26
C LEU A 23 -7.83 -4.38 -3.14
N ASP A 24 -8.02 -5.66 -3.44
CA ASP A 24 -7.88 -6.74 -2.48
C ASP A 24 -6.42 -7.18 -2.40
N LYS A 25 -6.00 -7.66 -1.23
CA LYS A 25 -4.70 -8.30 -1.06
C LYS A 25 -4.67 -9.58 -1.88
N ILE A 26 -3.62 -9.75 -2.69
CA ILE A 26 -3.38 -11.03 -3.36
C ILE A 26 -2.67 -11.98 -2.42
N SER A 27 -2.96 -13.28 -2.54
CA SER A 27 -2.24 -14.29 -1.76
C SER A 27 -0.78 -14.37 -2.20
N ILE A 28 0.13 -14.38 -1.22
CA ILE A 28 1.57 -14.53 -1.41
C ILE A 28 2.04 -15.77 -0.66
N GLU A 29 2.56 -16.75 -1.38
CA GLU A 29 3.16 -17.95 -0.80
C GLU A 29 4.63 -17.67 -0.44
N LYS A 30 4.94 -17.59 0.85
CA LYS A 30 6.31 -17.34 1.35
C LYS A 30 7.01 -18.66 1.72
N LYS A 31 8.21 -18.88 1.19
CA LYS A 31 9.08 -20.03 1.47
C LYS A 31 10.52 -19.56 1.68
N SER A 32 10.95 -19.47 2.93
CA SER A 32 12.29 -19.02 3.30
C SER A 32 12.62 -17.64 2.67
N SER A 33 13.59 -17.57 1.76
CA SER A 33 14.01 -16.36 1.05
C SER A 33 13.31 -16.13 -0.29
N GLU A 34 12.26 -16.89 -0.61
CA GLU A 34 11.44 -16.71 -1.81
C GLU A 34 9.97 -16.46 -1.42
N ALA A 35 9.29 -15.60 -2.16
CA ALA A 35 7.84 -15.50 -2.16
C ALA A 35 7.30 -15.61 -3.58
N SER A 36 6.16 -16.25 -3.76
CA SER A 36 5.50 -16.41 -5.06
C SER A 36 4.08 -15.84 -5.01
N PHE A 37 3.66 -15.16 -6.08
CA PHE A 37 2.30 -14.63 -6.22
C PHE A 37 1.89 -14.58 -7.69
N SER A 38 0.59 -14.35 -7.95
CA SER A 38 0.06 -14.20 -9.30
C SER A 38 -0.66 -12.87 -9.48
N LEU A 39 -0.36 -12.16 -10.56
CA LEU A 39 -1.01 -10.93 -10.98
C LEU A 39 -1.57 -11.11 -12.38
N ASN A 40 -2.90 -11.03 -12.55
CA ASN A 40 -3.55 -11.16 -13.85
C ASN A 40 -3.11 -12.41 -14.65
N LYS A 41 -2.97 -13.56 -13.95
CA LYS A 41 -2.47 -14.85 -14.46
C LYS A 41 -0.96 -14.93 -14.70
N GLU A 42 -0.23 -13.83 -14.61
CA GLU A 42 1.23 -13.83 -14.63
C GLU A 42 1.78 -14.25 -13.28
N LYS A 43 2.73 -15.19 -13.28
CA LYS A 43 3.40 -15.66 -12.06
C LYS A 43 4.63 -14.80 -11.79
N TYR A 44 4.74 -14.35 -10.55
CA TYR A 44 5.88 -13.62 -10.06
C TYR A 44 6.55 -14.36 -8.91
N LYS A 45 7.87 -14.17 -8.83
CA LYS A 45 8.69 -14.57 -7.70
C LYS A 45 9.43 -13.37 -7.13
N ALA A 46 9.45 -13.25 -5.82
CA ALA A 46 10.20 -12.25 -5.09
C ALA A 46 11.31 -12.96 -4.29
N TYR A 47 12.55 -12.57 -4.51
CA TYR A 47 13.72 -13.13 -3.86
C TYR A 47 14.27 -12.14 -2.85
N PHE A 48 14.26 -12.53 -1.58
CA PHE A 48 14.83 -11.74 -0.49
C PHE A 48 16.33 -11.99 -0.42
N GLY A 49 17.10 -10.91 -0.33
CA GLY A 49 18.54 -10.98 -0.23
C GLY A 49 19.13 -9.76 0.47
N ILE A 50 20.45 -9.67 0.43
CA ILE A 50 21.21 -8.58 1.02
C ILE A 50 22.23 -8.10 -0.03
N THR A 51 22.51 -6.80 -0.08
CA THR A 51 23.62 -6.25 -0.85
C THR A 51 24.94 -6.54 -0.13
N ASN A 52 25.88 -7.20 -0.82
CA ASN A 52 27.13 -7.67 -0.19
C ASN A 52 27.97 -6.54 0.39
N GLU A 53 27.96 -5.36 -0.23
CA GLU A 53 28.81 -4.22 0.16
C GLU A 53 28.26 -3.45 1.36
N SER A 54 26.94 -3.24 1.40
CA SER A 54 26.29 -2.34 2.37
C SER A 54 25.40 -3.05 3.39
N ARG A 55 25.30 -4.39 3.31
CA ARG A 55 24.40 -5.20 4.15
C ARG A 55 22.95 -4.67 4.16
N ARG A 56 22.53 -4.05 3.06
CA ARG A 56 21.18 -3.53 2.91
C ARG A 56 20.30 -4.63 2.34
N PRO A 57 19.20 -4.96 3.00
CA PRO A 57 18.23 -5.91 2.47
C PRO A 57 17.69 -5.45 1.12
N LYS A 58 17.37 -6.40 0.25
CA LYS A 58 16.72 -6.15 -1.03
C LYS A 58 15.67 -7.20 -1.34
N ILE A 59 14.72 -6.85 -2.19
CA ILE A 59 13.76 -7.78 -2.78
C ILE A 59 13.87 -7.68 -4.30
N GLN A 60 14.21 -8.78 -4.95
CA GLN A 60 14.21 -8.88 -6.41
C GLN A 60 12.92 -9.57 -6.88
N PHE A 61 12.08 -8.84 -7.57
CA PHE A 61 10.88 -9.34 -8.23
C PHE A 61 11.22 -9.79 -9.66
N SER A 62 10.86 -11.02 -9.98
CA SER A 62 11.06 -11.67 -11.26
C SER A 62 9.72 -12.17 -11.79
N GLY A 63 9.43 -11.90 -13.06
CA GLY A 63 8.17 -12.24 -13.71
C GLY A 63 8.15 -11.67 -15.13
N LYS A 64 7.02 -11.09 -15.54
CA LYS A 64 6.91 -10.43 -16.86
C LYS A 64 7.87 -9.25 -17.02
N THR A 65 8.14 -8.56 -15.93
CA THR A 65 9.11 -7.49 -15.79
C THR A 65 9.91 -7.74 -14.52
N ASN A 66 11.20 -7.37 -14.54
CA ASN A 66 12.04 -7.47 -13.36
C ASN A 66 12.08 -6.12 -12.64
N PHE A 67 12.04 -6.15 -11.32
CA PHE A 67 12.16 -4.99 -10.45
C PHE A 67 12.95 -5.34 -9.21
N THR A 68 13.82 -4.45 -8.75
CA THR A 68 14.58 -4.62 -7.51
C THR A 68 14.27 -3.46 -6.60
N TYR A 69 13.87 -3.78 -5.38
CA TYR A 69 13.82 -2.83 -4.27
C TYR A 69 15.06 -3.00 -3.40
N ASP A 70 15.79 -1.92 -3.17
CA ASP A 70 16.93 -1.87 -2.27
C ASP A 70 16.60 -1.00 -1.05
N SER A 71 16.67 -1.59 0.15
CA SER A 71 16.45 -0.86 1.40
C SER A 71 17.48 0.25 1.58
N GLN A 72 17.04 1.40 2.09
CA GLN A 72 17.95 2.47 2.53
C GLN A 72 18.61 2.14 3.87
N PHE A 73 18.02 1.25 4.65
CA PHE A 73 18.43 0.91 6.01
C PHE A 73 19.21 -0.40 6.02
N GLN A 74 20.40 -0.36 6.62
CA GLN A 74 21.23 -1.54 6.86
C GLN A 74 20.56 -2.47 7.88
N ASP A 75 20.68 -3.78 7.69
CA ASP A 75 20.20 -4.81 8.64
C ASP A 75 18.69 -4.74 8.95
N ALA A 76 17.92 -4.03 8.12
CA ALA A 76 16.47 -3.99 8.22
C ALA A 76 15.84 -5.36 7.86
N LYS A 77 14.56 -5.52 8.16
CA LYS A 77 13.71 -6.58 7.62
C LYS A 77 12.75 -5.96 6.63
N LEU A 78 12.55 -6.63 5.51
CA LEU A 78 11.60 -6.21 4.49
C LEU A 78 10.43 -7.16 4.49
N ASP A 79 9.25 -6.59 4.33
CA ASP A 79 8.02 -7.33 4.06
C ASP A 79 7.24 -6.60 2.99
N PHE A 80 6.37 -7.29 2.26
CA PHE A 80 5.56 -6.68 1.23
C PHE A 80 4.19 -7.32 1.10
N GLU A 81 3.25 -6.51 0.62
CA GLU A 81 1.92 -6.93 0.18
C GLU A 81 1.64 -6.35 -1.20
N ILE A 82 0.74 -7.02 -1.93
CA ILE A 82 0.28 -6.55 -3.23
C ILE A 82 -1.24 -6.45 -3.21
N PHE A 83 -1.75 -5.33 -3.70
CA PHE A 83 -3.16 -5.01 -3.75
C PHE A 83 -3.60 -4.89 -5.20
N SER A 84 -4.61 -5.66 -5.59
CA SER A 84 -5.07 -5.75 -6.97
C SER A 84 -6.59 -5.86 -7.05
N ASN A 85 -7.16 -5.42 -8.16
CA ASN A 85 -8.54 -5.74 -8.51
C ASN A 85 -8.55 -6.31 -9.93
N PRO A 86 -9.10 -7.51 -10.17
CA PRO A 86 -9.13 -8.11 -11.51
C PRO A 86 -9.83 -7.29 -12.59
N LYS A 87 -10.67 -6.31 -12.19
CA LYS A 87 -11.36 -5.38 -13.11
C LYS A 87 -10.50 -4.15 -13.46
N LEU A 88 -9.35 -3.98 -12.79
CA LEU A 88 -8.41 -2.90 -13.01
C LEU A 88 -7.15 -3.44 -13.70
N ASN A 89 -6.60 -2.64 -14.60
CA ASN A 89 -5.35 -2.97 -15.30
C ASN A 89 -4.11 -2.47 -14.56
N PHE A 90 -4.18 -2.38 -13.23
CA PHE A 90 -3.06 -1.97 -12.39
C PHE A 90 -3.15 -2.59 -11.00
N SER A 91 -2.06 -2.56 -10.25
CA SER A 91 -1.98 -3.04 -8.88
C SER A 91 -1.02 -2.15 -8.07
N TYR A 92 -1.02 -2.27 -6.76
CA TYR A 92 -0.03 -1.63 -5.90
C TYR A 92 0.83 -2.66 -5.21
N LEU A 93 2.14 -2.48 -5.29
CA LEU A 93 3.10 -3.14 -4.41
C LEU A 93 3.41 -2.19 -3.26
N VAL A 94 3.28 -2.68 -2.03
CA VAL A 94 3.57 -1.91 -0.82
C VAL A 94 4.63 -2.65 -0.02
N ILE A 95 5.80 -2.04 0.15
CA ILE A 95 6.96 -2.64 0.81
C ILE A 95 7.17 -1.93 2.15
N ASN A 96 7.07 -2.66 3.26
CA ASN A 96 7.36 -2.14 4.58
C ASN A 96 8.80 -2.47 4.98
N THR A 97 9.47 -1.47 5.56
CA THR A 97 10.83 -1.61 6.07
C THR A 97 10.80 -1.55 7.59
N TYR A 98 11.49 -2.50 8.23
CA TYR A 98 11.50 -2.64 9.69
C TYR A 98 12.92 -2.66 10.23
N PHE A 99 13.24 -1.76 11.16
CA PHE A 99 14.53 -1.70 11.85
C PHE A 99 14.31 -1.41 13.33
N GLY A 100 14.11 -2.47 14.13
CA GLY A 100 13.67 -2.37 15.52
C GLY A 100 12.19 -1.98 15.68
N ILE A 101 11.73 -1.04 14.86
CA ILE A 101 10.34 -0.58 14.64
C ILE A 101 10.07 -0.46 13.13
N THR A 102 8.81 -0.38 12.71
CA THR A 102 8.47 -0.01 11.32
C THR A 102 8.99 1.40 10.99
N MET A 103 9.54 1.56 9.78
CA MET A 103 9.92 2.84 9.19
C MET A 103 8.82 3.37 8.24
N GLY A 104 7.65 2.73 8.21
CA GLY A 104 6.63 2.94 7.20
C GLY A 104 6.82 2.08 5.95
N ALA A 105 6.03 2.39 4.92
CA ALA A 105 5.97 1.59 3.70
C ALA A 105 6.13 2.41 2.42
N GLU A 106 6.94 1.93 1.49
CA GLU A 106 7.04 2.47 0.14
C GLU A 106 5.95 1.90 -0.76
N VAL A 107 5.41 2.74 -1.64
CA VAL A 107 4.31 2.40 -2.53
C VAL A 107 4.77 2.48 -3.98
N TYR A 108 4.50 1.42 -4.72
CA TYR A 108 4.75 1.30 -6.15
C TYR A 108 3.46 0.98 -6.89
N LEU A 109 3.23 1.64 -8.01
CA LEU A 109 2.22 1.24 -9.00
C LEU A 109 2.82 0.16 -9.90
N ILE A 110 2.11 -0.95 -10.04
CA ILE A 110 2.34 -1.92 -11.12
C ILE A 110 1.33 -1.59 -12.21
N ASP A 111 1.78 -1.01 -13.31
CA ASP A 111 0.88 -0.57 -14.39
C ASP A 111 0.45 -1.74 -15.31
N LYS A 112 -0.31 -1.43 -16.35
CA LYS A 112 -0.83 -2.41 -17.33
C LYS A 112 0.28 -3.13 -18.10
N ASP A 113 1.44 -2.49 -18.22
CA ASP A 113 2.63 -2.98 -18.90
C ASP A 113 3.58 -3.66 -17.89
N TYR A 114 3.09 -3.86 -16.65
CA TYR A 114 3.76 -4.48 -15.53
C TYR A 114 5.00 -3.69 -15.06
N GLN A 115 5.11 -2.41 -15.39
CA GLN A 115 6.19 -1.58 -14.89
C GLN A 115 5.94 -1.18 -13.44
N PHE A 116 7.00 -1.25 -12.63
CA PHE A 116 6.99 -0.84 -11.23
C PHE A 116 7.38 0.64 -11.13
N ILE A 117 6.40 1.49 -10.84
CA ILE A 117 6.56 2.95 -10.81
C ILE A 117 6.49 3.42 -9.36
N PRO A 118 7.54 4.05 -8.81
CA PRO A 118 7.50 4.57 -7.44
C PRO A 118 6.47 5.70 -7.31
N LEU A 119 5.67 5.67 -6.24
CA LEU A 119 4.63 6.66 -5.96
C LEU A 119 4.87 7.48 -4.69
N GLY A 120 5.74 6.98 -3.80
CA GLY A 120 6.11 7.66 -2.57
C GLY A 120 6.06 6.74 -1.36
N HIS A 121 5.95 7.35 -0.20
CA HIS A 121 6.09 6.68 1.09
C HIS A 121 4.90 6.98 2.01
N LEU A 122 4.45 5.95 2.70
CA LEU A 122 3.50 5.99 3.80
C LEU A 122 4.30 5.90 5.10
N PRO A 123 4.69 7.02 5.73
CA PRO A 123 5.43 7.02 6.99
C PRO A 123 4.48 6.70 8.15
N VAL A 124 3.95 5.47 8.16
CA VAL A 124 2.90 5.02 9.08
C VAL A 124 3.24 3.64 9.63
N GLY A 125 3.13 3.51 10.95
CA GLY A 125 3.14 2.23 11.66
C GLY A 125 1.81 1.93 12.32
N ALA A 126 1.45 0.65 12.44
CA ALA A 126 0.34 0.23 13.28
C ALA A 126 0.76 0.29 14.76
N TYR A 127 -0.07 0.91 15.61
CA TYR A 127 0.22 1.05 17.04
C TYR A 127 -0.65 0.10 17.85
N ASN A 128 -0.12 -1.10 18.13
CA ASN A 128 -0.86 -2.18 18.77
C ASN A 128 -0.12 -2.73 19.99
N CYS A 129 -0.89 -3.24 20.96
CA CYS A 129 -0.38 -3.92 22.14
C CYS A 129 0.19 -5.29 21.75
N ILE A 130 1.39 -5.60 22.23
CA ILE A 130 2.00 -6.93 22.13
C ILE A 130 2.21 -7.45 23.56
N GLY A 131 1.41 -8.44 23.97
CA GLY A 131 1.50 -9.04 25.31
C GLY A 131 0.98 -8.14 26.43
N ASP A 132 1.57 -8.26 27.62
CA ASP A 132 1.20 -7.56 28.86
C ASP A 132 1.50 -6.04 28.79
N GLU A 133 0.68 -5.29 28.04
CA GLU A 133 0.59 -3.81 27.99
C GLU A 133 1.66 -3.05 27.16
N LYS A 134 2.66 -3.72 26.57
CA LYS A 134 3.66 -3.02 25.74
C LYS A 134 3.11 -2.70 24.35
N MET A 135 2.94 -1.40 24.07
CA MET A 135 2.64 -0.93 22.71
C MET A 135 3.89 -0.97 21.82
N ASN A 136 3.76 -1.44 20.58
CA ASN A 136 4.86 -1.50 19.61
C ASN A 136 4.43 -1.05 18.21
N TYR A 137 5.41 -0.67 17.39
CA TYR A 137 5.21 -0.05 16.09
C TYR A 137 5.39 -1.13 15.02
N ASN A 138 4.27 -1.65 14.55
CA ASN A 138 4.24 -2.79 13.65
C ASN A 138 4.00 -2.36 12.21
N SER A 139 4.31 -3.28 11.28
CA SER A 139 3.98 -3.11 9.87
C SER A 139 2.52 -2.70 9.67
N ILE A 140 2.29 -1.69 8.82
CA ILE A 140 0.93 -1.27 8.45
C ILE A 140 0.29 -2.19 7.41
N LEU A 141 1.07 -3.09 6.79
CA LEU A 141 0.63 -3.92 5.66
C LEU A 141 -0.63 -4.74 5.97
N SER A 142 -0.70 -5.36 7.16
CA SER A 142 -1.86 -6.15 7.57
C SER A 142 -3.13 -5.32 7.76
N TYR A 143 -3.00 -4.02 8.01
CA TYR A 143 -4.11 -3.11 8.28
C TYR A 143 -4.36 -2.12 7.14
N LEU A 144 -3.63 -2.21 6.03
CA LEU A 144 -3.79 -1.30 4.90
C LEU A 144 -4.98 -1.73 4.03
N SER A 145 -5.85 -0.78 3.72
CA SER A 145 -6.94 -0.92 2.76
C SER A 145 -6.83 0.14 1.67
N ILE A 146 -7.02 -0.29 0.41
CA ILE A 146 -6.83 0.57 -0.76
C ILE A 146 -8.13 0.63 -1.56
N PHE A 147 -8.61 1.85 -1.80
CA PHE A 147 -9.83 2.09 -2.58
C PHE A 147 -9.52 3.00 -3.75
N TYR A 148 -9.87 2.57 -4.96
CA TYR A 148 -9.75 3.36 -6.16
C TYR A 148 -11.08 4.00 -6.54
N THR A 149 -11.03 5.24 -7.00
CA THR A 149 -12.12 5.94 -7.69
C THR A 149 -11.58 6.45 -9.02
N LYS A 150 -12.44 6.86 -9.95
CA LYS A 150 -12.00 7.42 -11.24
C LYS A 150 -11.04 8.61 -11.10
N GLU A 151 -11.08 9.33 -9.99
CA GLU A 151 -10.28 10.54 -9.76
C GLU A 151 -9.03 10.31 -8.92
N LYS A 152 -9.10 9.40 -7.93
CA LYS A 152 -8.04 9.22 -6.93
C LYS A 152 -8.07 7.85 -6.28
N THR A 153 -6.92 7.44 -5.74
CA THR A 153 -6.79 6.26 -4.88
C THR A 153 -6.64 6.69 -3.42
N TYR A 154 -7.31 5.99 -2.52
CA TYR A 154 -7.22 6.17 -1.07
C TYR A 154 -6.47 5.00 -0.44
N PHE A 155 -5.59 5.31 0.50
CA PHE A 155 -4.90 4.37 1.37
C PHE A 155 -5.36 4.66 2.80
N SER A 156 -6.09 3.72 3.39
CA SER A 156 -6.70 3.85 4.72
C SER A 156 -6.23 2.72 5.64
N PHE A 157 -6.42 2.87 6.95
CA PHE A 157 -5.83 1.97 7.94
C PHE A 157 -6.90 1.37 8.86
N GLU A 158 -6.98 0.05 8.90
CA GLU A 158 -7.96 -0.75 9.65
C GLU A 158 -7.42 -1.21 11.01
N VAL A 159 -6.96 -0.25 11.81
CA VAL A 159 -6.41 -0.46 13.15
C VAL A 159 -6.84 0.71 14.02
N PRO A 160 -7.10 0.60 15.34
CA PRO A 160 -7.59 1.75 16.11
C PRO A 160 -6.63 2.95 16.09
N LEU A 161 -5.34 2.68 16.28
CA LEU A 161 -4.30 3.69 16.40
C LEU A 161 -3.17 3.42 15.41
N ILE A 162 -2.57 4.50 14.93
CA ILE A 162 -1.35 4.45 14.12
C ILE A 162 -0.32 5.44 14.66
N VAL A 163 0.94 5.17 14.35
CA VAL A 163 2.06 6.09 14.53
C VAL A 163 2.36 6.74 13.18
N LEU A 164 2.39 8.06 13.11
CA LEU A 164 2.88 8.82 11.97
C LEU A 164 4.36 9.13 12.17
N ASN A 165 5.14 9.09 11.09
CA ASN A 165 6.57 9.37 11.08
C ASN A 165 7.33 8.60 12.16
N PRO A 166 7.20 7.26 12.23
CA PRO A 166 7.79 6.45 13.29
C PRO A 166 9.32 6.62 13.34
N GLY A 167 9.85 6.84 14.54
CA GLY A 167 11.27 7.07 14.81
C GLY A 167 11.77 8.48 14.46
N GLN A 168 10.90 9.41 14.04
CA GLN A 168 11.26 10.77 13.67
C GLN A 168 10.89 11.79 14.75
N THR A 169 11.48 12.98 14.70
CA THR A 169 11.16 14.09 15.62
C THR A 169 9.72 14.58 15.53
N THR A 170 9.02 14.26 14.45
CA THR A 170 7.62 14.62 14.20
C THR A 170 6.67 13.44 14.41
N GLU A 171 7.11 12.44 15.18
CA GLU A 171 6.31 11.27 15.53
C GLU A 171 5.03 11.69 16.28
N GLN A 172 3.90 11.07 15.92
CA GLN A 172 2.61 11.31 16.58
C GLN A 172 1.73 10.07 16.51
N ILE A 173 0.99 9.80 17.58
CA ILE A 173 -0.02 8.74 17.62
C ILE A 173 -1.38 9.38 17.34
N VAL A 174 -2.11 8.83 16.37
CA VAL A 174 -3.44 9.32 15.98
C VAL A 174 -4.41 8.16 15.79
N GLU A 175 -5.70 8.46 15.89
CA GLU A 175 -6.76 7.54 15.48
C GLU A 175 -6.69 7.31 13.97
N SER A 176 -6.78 6.05 13.54
CA SER A 176 -6.62 5.71 12.12
C SER A 176 -7.71 6.28 11.22
N ASN A 177 -8.94 6.42 11.72
CA ASN A 177 -10.06 6.99 10.97
C ASN A 177 -9.87 8.50 10.71
N LYS A 178 -8.96 9.16 11.43
CA LYS A 178 -8.59 10.56 11.24
C LYS A 178 -7.50 10.75 10.20
N ILE A 179 -7.00 9.69 9.57
CA ILE A 179 -5.98 9.80 8.53
C ILE A 179 -6.25 8.87 7.35
N HIS A 180 -5.98 9.40 6.17
CA HIS A 180 -5.83 8.60 4.97
C HIS A 180 -4.84 9.28 4.03
N TYR A 181 -4.29 8.53 3.09
CA TYR A 181 -3.48 9.09 2.02
C TYR A 181 -4.27 9.02 0.72
N THR A 182 -4.20 10.09 -0.07
CA THR A 182 -4.75 10.14 -1.42
C THR A 182 -3.64 10.19 -2.44
N LEU A 183 -3.76 9.41 -3.50
CA LEU A 183 -2.92 9.49 -4.68
C LEU A 183 -3.72 10.15 -5.82
N VAL A 184 -3.25 11.31 -6.28
CA VAL A 184 -3.77 12.04 -7.44
C VAL A 184 -2.60 12.41 -8.32
N ASP A 185 -2.67 12.15 -9.62
CA ASP A 185 -1.57 12.46 -10.56
C ASP A 185 -0.20 11.97 -10.09
N ARG A 186 -0.16 10.74 -9.56
CA ARG A 186 1.03 10.08 -8.97
C ARG A 186 1.63 10.80 -7.75
N LYS A 187 0.93 11.76 -7.15
CA LYS A 187 1.35 12.45 -5.93
C LYS A 187 0.58 11.90 -4.74
N LEU A 188 1.31 11.28 -3.83
CA LEU A 188 0.76 10.78 -2.58
C LEU A 188 0.68 11.94 -1.56
N LYS A 189 -0.52 12.24 -1.09
CA LYS A 189 -0.79 13.32 -0.13
C LYS A 189 -1.42 12.74 1.13
N ARG A 190 -0.89 13.13 2.29
CA ARG A 190 -1.49 12.86 3.60
C ARG A 190 -2.69 13.79 3.81
N ASN A 191 -3.81 13.24 4.28
CA ASN A 191 -4.98 14.00 4.68
C ASN A 191 -5.33 13.62 6.12
N LEU A 192 -5.45 14.64 6.98
CA LEU A 192 -5.90 14.51 8.36
C LEU A 192 -7.30 15.09 8.45
N THR A 193 -8.19 14.39 9.14
CA THR A 193 -9.53 14.85 9.45
C THR A 193 -9.54 15.28 10.93
N GLU A 194 -10.05 16.47 11.21
CA GLU A 194 -10.20 17.01 12.57
C GLU A 194 -11.26 16.24 13.38
#